data_AF-A0A4D6YAT9-F1
#
_entry.id   AF-A0A4D6YAT9-F1
#
_cell.length_a   1.000
_cell.length_b   1.000
_cell.length_c   1.000
_cell.angle_alpha   90.00
_cell.angle_beta   90.00
_cell.angle_gamma   90.00
#
_symmetry.space_group_name_H-M   'P 1'
#
loop_
_entity.id
_entity.type
_entity.pdbx_description
1 polymer ?
#
loop_
_entity_poly.entity_id
_entity_poly.type
_entity_poly.pdbx_seq_one_letter_code
_entity_poly.pdbx_strand_id
1 'polypeptide(L)'
;MDYFKLFKIKKRSQIDYKLLTNRFYQLQHKYHPDRVIHLSQQKQKDMLKKSIIINQAYKILKNPLLRYEYLLSLYGFSLQNNTHSKHNQKFLIKQFNLSERIEKYKKNKNKINKIKLFIDSEIKKYQLQIQFELDQKQWHLAINTLYQLSFYQQKYLDINK
;
A
#
# COMPACT_ATOMS: atom_id res chain seq x y z
N MET A 1 7.81 15.01 6.87
CA MET A 1 7.76 14.33 8.20
C MET A 1 7.55 12.85 7.95
N ASP A 2 8.26 11.99 8.67
CA ASP A 2 8.18 10.54 8.52
C ASP A 2 6.99 9.96 9.32
N TYR A 3 6.12 9.19 8.67
CA TYR A 3 4.91 8.63 9.27
C TYR A 3 5.22 7.57 10.33
N PHE A 4 6.30 6.80 10.20
CA PHE A 4 6.72 5.85 11.24
C PHE A 4 7.15 6.61 12.50
N LYS A 5 7.87 7.73 12.33
CA LYS A 5 8.23 8.61 13.46
C LYS A 5 7.00 9.25 14.10
N LEU A 6 6.00 9.66 13.30
CA LEU A 6 4.75 10.22 13.80
C LEU A 6 4.04 9.29 14.81
N PHE A 7 3.93 7.99 14.47
CA PHE A 7 3.31 7.00 15.34
C PHE A 7 4.28 6.34 16.34
N LYS A 8 5.56 6.74 16.34
CA LYS A 8 6.62 6.15 17.17
C LYS A 8 6.72 4.63 17.00
N ILE A 9 6.65 4.16 15.76
CA ILE A 9 6.82 2.74 15.41
C ILE A 9 8.07 2.53 14.54
N LYS A 10 8.60 1.30 14.52
CA LYS A 10 9.79 0.96 13.73
C LYS A 10 9.46 0.99 12.23
N LYS A 11 10.39 1.51 11.42
CA LYS A 11 10.31 1.50 9.95
C LYS A 11 10.54 0.09 9.41
N ARG A 12 9.47 -0.67 9.21
CA ARG A 12 9.54 -2.04 8.72
C ARG A 12 8.42 -2.31 7.72
N SER A 13 8.66 -3.28 6.85
CA SER A 13 7.69 -3.81 5.89
C SER A 13 6.47 -4.38 6.63
N GLN A 14 6.71 -5.10 7.72
CA GLN A 14 5.71 -5.61 8.65
C GLN A 14 5.67 -4.78 9.93
N ILE A 15 4.48 -4.35 10.34
CA ILE A 15 4.25 -3.55 11.55
C ILE A 15 3.22 -4.22 12.46
N ASP A 16 3.24 -3.84 13.73
CA ASP A 16 2.16 -4.16 14.66
C ASP A 16 0.96 -3.23 14.41
N TYR A 17 -0.11 -3.80 13.84
CA TYR A 17 -1.34 -3.05 13.56
C TYR A 17 -2.06 -2.60 14.82
N LYS A 18 -2.02 -3.37 15.91
CA LYS A 18 -2.65 -2.98 17.19
C LYS A 18 -1.94 -1.75 17.74
N LEU A 19 -0.61 -1.76 17.72
CA LEU A 19 0.19 -0.61 18.12
C LEU A 19 -0.11 0.61 17.24
N LEU A 20 -0.14 0.45 15.91
CA LEU A 20 -0.47 1.55 14.99
C LEU A 20 -1.84 2.15 15.31
N THR A 21 -2.87 1.32 15.47
CA THR A 21 -4.25 1.75 15.76
C THR A 21 -4.34 2.45 17.12
N ASN A 22 -3.68 1.95 18.15
CA ASN A 22 -3.64 2.60 19.46
C ASN A 22 -2.98 3.98 19.40
N ARG A 23 -1.84 4.09 18.69
CA ARG A 23 -1.14 5.37 18.49
C ARG A 23 -1.96 6.35 17.67
N PHE A 24 -2.71 5.85 16.68
CA PHE A 24 -3.65 6.64 15.91
C PHE A 24 -4.73 7.26 16.79
N TYR A 25 -5.44 6.47 17.61
CA TYR A 25 -6.48 7.02 18.49
C TYR A 25 -5.92 8.03 19.51
N GLN A 26 -4.74 7.78 20.09
CA GLN A 26 -4.09 8.74 20.99
C GLN A 26 -3.80 10.08 20.32
N LEU A 27 -3.25 10.06 19.10
CA LEU A 27 -2.95 11.26 18.33
C LEU A 27 -4.24 11.95 17.87
N GLN A 28 -5.23 11.19 17.40
CA GLN A 28 -6.49 11.75 16.94
C GLN A 28 -7.26 12.40 18.08
N HIS A 29 -7.27 11.79 19.26
CA HIS A 29 -7.82 12.42 20.46
C HIS A 29 -7.06 13.70 20.84
N LYS A 30 -5.73 13.73 20.73
CA LYS A 30 -4.93 14.92 21.05
C LYS A 30 -5.14 16.09 20.08
N TYR A 31 -5.34 15.80 18.80
CA TYR A 31 -5.38 16.79 17.72
C TYR A 31 -6.77 16.93 17.07
N HIS A 32 -7.83 16.45 17.72
CA HIS A 32 -9.19 16.54 17.21
C HIS A 32 -9.64 18.00 17.09
N PRO A 33 -10.23 18.43 15.95
CA PRO A 33 -10.68 19.81 15.77
C PRO A 33 -11.67 20.27 16.84
N ASP A 34 -12.51 19.36 17.35
CA ASP A 34 -13.52 19.68 18.36
C ASP A 34 -12.91 20.12 19.71
N ARG A 35 -11.66 19.75 20.00
CA ARG A 35 -11.00 20.13 21.26
C ARG A 35 -10.45 21.55 21.25
N VAL A 36 -10.48 22.21 20.10
CA VAL A 36 -9.85 23.52 19.89
C VAL A 36 -10.80 24.57 19.34
N ILE A 37 -12.11 24.30 19.36
CA ILE A 37 -13.17 25.24 18.95
C ILE A 37 -13.06 26.58 19.71
N HIS A 38 -12.60 26.55 20.97
CA HIS A 38 -12.39 27.73 21.79
C HIS A 38 -11.04 28.45 21.57
N LEU A 39 -10.15 27.91 20.73
CA LEU A 39 -8.84 28.53 20.44
C LEU A 39 -8.93 29.51 19.28
N SER A 40 -7.88 30.31 19.09
CA SER A 40 -7.76 31.21 17.94
C SER A 40 -7.85 30.46 16.61
N GLN A 41 -8.35 31.14 15.57
CA GLN A 41 -8.51 30.56 14.22
C GLN A 41 -7.21 29.98 13.66
N GLN A 42 -6.06 30.60 13.95
CA GLN A 42 -4.76 30.08 13.53
C GLN A 42 -4.45 28.72 14.18
N LYS A 43 -4.68 28.60 15.50
CA LYS A 43 -4.50 27.33 16.23
C LYS A 43 -5.47 26.25 15.75
N GLN A 44 -6.71 26.61 15.44
CA GLN A 44 -7.68 25.68 14.85
C GLN A 44 -7.21 25.15 13.49
N LYS A 45 -6.71 26.02 12.60
CA LYS A 45 -6.15 25.63 11.30
C LYS A 45 -4.95 24.69 11.46
N ASP A 46 -4.05 24.96 12.41
CA ASP A 46 -2.87 24.12 12.65
C ASP A 46 -3.25 22.73 13.19
N MET A 47 -4.28 22.65 14.04
CA MET A 47 -4.82 21.39 14.54
C MET A 47 -5.48 20.57 13.43
N LEU A 48 -6.28 21.22 12.59
CA LEU A 48 -6.88 20.58 11.42
C LEU A 48 -5.81 20.00 10.49
N LYS A 49 -4.77 20.76 10.17
CA LYS A 49 -3.63 20.28 9.36
C LYS A 49 -2.99 19.03 9.99
N LYS A 50 -2.77 19.02 11.31
CA LYS A 50 -2.21 17.85 12.01
C LYS A 50 -3.14 16.64 11.95
N SER A 51 -4.44 16.82 12.18
CA SER A 51 -5.45 15.75 12.07
C SER A 51 -5.47 15.13 10.67
N ILE A 52 -5.41 15.95 9.62
CA ILE A 52 -5.32 15.47 8.22
C ILE A 52 -4.06 14.61 8.01
N ILE A 53 -2.89 15.08 8.47
CA ILE A 53 -1.63 14.34 8.36
C ILE A 53 -1.70 13.00 9.11
N ILE A 54 -2.29 12.98 10.32
CA ILE A 54 -2.45 11.76 11.13
C ILE A 54 -3.33 10.74 10.39
N ASN A 55 -4.46 11.18 9.85
CA ASN A 55 -5.37 10.32 9.08
C ASN A 55 -4.70 9.75 7.83
N GLN A 56 -3.98 10.59 7.07
CA GLN A 56 -3.25 10.17 5.88
C GLN A 56 -2.16 9.16 6.23
N ALA A 57 -1.35 9.45 7.24
CA ALA A 57 -0.28 8.58 7.71
C ALA A 57 -0.83 7.22 8.17
N TYR A 58 -1.95 7.21 8.89
CA TYR A 58 -2.61 5.97 9.32
C TYR A 58 -3.10 5.15 8.13
N LYS A 59 -3.79 5.78 7.16
CA LYS A 59 -4.27 5.12 5.94
C LYS A 59 -3.11 4.46 5.17
N ILE A 60 -1.99 5.18 5.02
CA ILE A 60 -0.81 4.70 4.32
C ILE A 60 -0.17 3.51 5.05
N LEU A 61 0.07 3.63 6.35
CA LEU A 61 0.75 2.57 7.10
C LEU A 61 -0.13 1.33 7.36
N LYS A 62 -1.45 1.50 7.40
CA LYS A 62 -2.40 0.40 7.57
C LYS A 62 -2.54 -0.47 6.33
N ASN A 63 -2.46 0.10 5.13
CA ASN A 63 -2.52 -0.66 3.88
C ASN A 63 -1.11 -1.18 3.51
N PRO A 64 -0.89 -2.50 3.40
CA PRO A 64 0.43 -3.05 3.08
C PRO A 64 1.04 -2.49 1.79
N LEU A 65 0.24 -2.34 0.73
CA LEU A 65 0.72 -1.84 -0.56
C LEU A 65 1.20 -0.39 -0.44
N LEU A 66 0.37 0.48 0.13
CA LEU A 66 0.72 1.89 0.35
C LEU A 66 1.91 2.02 1.31
N ARG A 67 2.01 1.14 2.30
CA ARG A 67 3.15 1.11 3.23
C ARG A 67 4.44 0.73 2.52
N TYR A 68 4.43 -0.28 1.65
CA TYR A 68 5.61 -0.65 0.87
C TYR A 68 6.06 0.47 -0.06
N GLU A 69 5.10 1.09 -0.77
CA GLU A 69 5.37 2.26 -1.62
C GLU A 69 5.96 3.42 -0.81
N TYR A 70 5.36 3.72 0.34
CA TYR A 70 5.86 4.76 1.23
C TYR A 70 7.28 4.46 1.72
N LEU A 71 7.53 3.21 2.16
CA LEU A 71 8.86 2.79 2.62
C LEU A 71 9.90 2.96 1.51
N LEU A 72 9.59 2.56 0.27
CA LEU A 72 10.49 2.76 -0.88
C LEU A 72 10.72 4.25 -1.19
N SER A 73 9.68 5.09 -1.09
CA SER A 73 9.80 6.53 -1.32
C SER A 73 10.74 7.22 -0.33
N LEU A 74 10.83 6.71 0.91
CA LEU A 74 11.79 7.20 1.91
C LEU A 74 13.25 6.97 1.49
N TYR A 75 13.50 6.05 0.56
CA TYR A 75 14.81 5.76 -0.02
C TYR A 75 14.95 6.26 -1.47
N GLY A 76 14.03 7.10 -1.95
CA GLY A 76 14.07 7.69 -3.29
C GLY A 76 13.50 6.82 -4.41
N PHE A 77 12.90 5.67 -4.10
CA PHE A 77 12.29 4.79 -5.09
C PHE A 77 10.78 5.03 -5.16
N SER A 78 10.24 5.24 -6.36
CA SER A 78 8.81 5.38 -6.60
C SER A 78 8.38 4.64 -7.87
N LEU A 79 7.12 4.19 -7.91
CA LEU A 79 6.58 3.52 -9.10
C LEU A 79 6.51 4.45 -10.31
N GLN A 80 6.37 5.76 -10.06
CA GLN A 80 6.35 6.79 -11.10
C GLN A 80 7.72 6.92 -11.79
N ASN A 81 8.80 6.87 -11.01
CA ASN A 81 10.17 7.03 -11.50
C ASN A 81 10.78 5.71 -12.01
N ASN A 82 10.12 4.57 -11.79
CA ASN A 82 10.61 3.27 -12.23
C ASN A 82 10.27 3.02 -13.72
N THR A 83 11.10 3.58 -14.60
CA THR A 83 11.05 3.31 -16.05
C THR A 83 11.43 1.86 -16.36
N HIS A 84 12.37 1.27 -15.62
CA HIS A 84 12.89 -0.08 -15.88
C HIS A 84 11.88 -1.21 -15.65
N SER A 85 10.99 -1.11 -14.64
CA SER A 85 9.97 -2.16 -14.40
C SER A 85 8.88 -2.23 -15.46
N LYS A 86 8.57 -1.11 -16.14
CA LYS A 86 7.56 -1.05 -17.20
C LYS A 86 7.98 -1.86 -18.44
N HIS A 87 9.27 -2.18 -18.56
CA HIS A 87 9.85 -2.88 -19.72
C HIS A 87 10.20 -4.35 -19.46
N ASN A 88 9.75 -4.95 -18.35
CA ASN A 88 9.93 -6.40 -18.17
C ASN A 88 8.98 -7.17 -19.10
N GLN A 89 9.46 -7.46 -20.32
CA GLN A 89 8.72 -8.14 -21.38
C GLN A 89 8.06 -9.45 -20.91
N LYS A 90 8.73 -10.20 -20.03
CA LYS A 90 8.19 -11.44 -19.44
C LYS A 90 6.94 -11.17 -18.60
N PHE A 91 6.88 -10.04 -17.90
CA PHE A 91 5.71 -9.68 -17.10
C PHE A 91 4.59 -9.10 -17.96
N LEU A 92 4.89 -8.31 -18.98
CA LEU A 92 3.87 -7.81 -19.92
C LEU A 92 3.09 -8.96 -20.57
N ILE A 93 3.78 -10.03 -20.99
CA ILE A 93 3.14 -11.24 -21.52
C ILE A 93 2.22 -11.88 -20.47
N LYS A 94 2.66 -11.98 -19.21
CA LYS A 94 1.81 -12.49 -18.11
C LYS A 94 0.58 -11.62 -17.90
N GLN A 95 0.72 -10.30 -17.95
CA GLN A 95 -0.38 -9.35 -17.78
C GLN A 95 -1.43 -9.51 -18.89
N PHE A 96 -0.97 -9.62 -20.14
CA PHE A 96 -1.83 -9.84 -21.31
C PHE A 96 -2.57 -11.17 -21.19
N ASN A 97 -1.86 -12.27 -21.00
CA ASN A 97 -2.44 -13.62 -20.91
C ASN A 97 -3.46 -13.73 -19.76
N LEU A 98 -3.18 -13.11 -18.61
CA LEU A 98 -4.13 -13.10 -17.50
C LEU A 98 -5.39 -12.31 -17.85
N SER A 99 -5.24 -11.15 -18.48
CA SER A 99 -6.37 -10.30 -18.88
C SER A 99 -7.26 -11.02 -19.92
N GLU A 100 -6.66 -11.68 -20.90
CA GLU A 100 -7.38 -12.49 -21.88
C GLU A 100 -8.15 -13.64 -21.22
N ARG A 101 -7.52 -14.35 -20.27
CA ARG A 101 -8.20 -15.44 -19.52
C ARG A 101 -9.38 -14.93 -18.70
N ILE A 102 -9.27 -13.74 -18.09
CA ILE A 102 -10.36 -13.12 -17.35
C ILE A 102 -11.53 -12.81 -18.29
N GLU A 103 -11.28 -12.14 -19.42
CA GLU A 103 -12.32 -11.81 -20.40
C GLU A 103 -12.99 -13.06 -20.97
N LYS A 104 -12.19 -14.04 -21.40
CA LYS A 104 -12.67 -15.31 -21.96
C LYS A 104 -13.61 -16.07 -21.02
N TYR A 105 -13.37 -16.01 -19.72
CA TYR A 105 -14.12 -16.79 -18.74
C TYR A 105 -15.06 -15.96 -17.86
N LYS A 106 -15.23 -14.67 -18.12
CA LYS A 106 -16.04 -13.74 -17.30
C LYS A 106 -17.44 -14.25 -16.95
N LYS A 107 -18.10 -14.98 -17.87
CA LYS A 107 -19.44 -15.56 -17.68
C LYS A 107 -19.44 -16.95 -17.02
N ASN A 108 -18.29 -17.60 -16.89
CA ASN A 108 -18.15 -18.94 -16.30
C ASN A 108 -17.65 -18.84 -14.84
N LYS A 109 -18.60 -18.92 -13.89
CA LYS A 109 -18.34 -18.79 -12.44
C LYS A 109 -17.24 -19.73 -11.94
N ASN A 110 -17.25 -21.00 -12.35
CA ASN A 110 -16.27 -21.99 -11.88
C ASN A 110 -14.85 -21.66 -12.37
N LYS A 111 -14.72 -21.24 -13.63
CA LYS A 111 -13.40 -20.86 -14.20
C LYS A 111 -12.89 -19.55 -13.62
N ILE A 112 -13.78 -18.57 -13.37
CA ILE A 112 -13.42 -17.32 -12.70
C ILE A 112 -12.97 -17.56 -11.27
N ASN A 113 -13.64 -18.43 -10.51
CA ASN A 113 -13.20 -18.78 -9.16
C ASN A 113 -11.78 -19.39 -9.17
N LYS A 114 -11.45 -20.25 -10.14
CA LYS A 114 -10.07 -20.75 -10.32
C LYS A 114 -9.07 -19.63 -10.60
N ILE A 115 -9.45 -18.63 -11.39
CA ILE A 115 -8.60 -17.46 -11.67
C ILE A 115 -8.43 -16.59 -10.41
N LYS A 116 -9.47 -16.39 -9.61
CA LYS A 116 -9.39 -15.68 -8.32
C LYS A 116 -8.39 -16.35 -7.39
N LEU A 117 -8.50 -17.67 -7.20
CA LEU A 117 -7.56 -18.45 -6.38
C LEU A 117 -6.11 -18.33 -6.89
N PHE A 118 -5.91 -18.35 -8.20
CA PHE A 118 -4.60 -18.11 -8.79
C PHE A 118 -4.07 -16.70 -8.48
N ILE A 119 -4.88 -15.67 -8.64
CA ILE A 119 -4.50 -14.29 -8.32
C ILE A 119 -4.17 -14.14 -6.83
N ASP A 120 -4.98 -14.72 -5.94
CA ASP A 120 -4.71 -14.71 -4.50
C ASP A 120 -3.38 -15.37 -4.15
N SER A 121 -3.05 -16.48 -4.81
CA SER A 121 -1.78 -17.16 -4.62
C SER A 121 -0.58 -16.30 -5.07
N GLU A 122 -0.69 -15.62 -6.21
CA GLU A 122 0.35 -14.70 -6.70
C GLU A 122 0.47 -13.46 -5.81
N ILE A 123 -0.63 -12.90 -5.31
CA ILE A 123 -0.62 -11.78 -4.35
C ILE A 123 0.17 -12.18 -3.10
N LYS A 124 -0.13 -13.34 -2.49
CA LYS A 124 0.57 -13.83 -1.30
C LYS A 124 2.06 -14.02 -1.57
N LYS A 125 2.40 -14.60 -2.73
CA LYS A 125 3.79 -14.80 -3.15
C LYS A 125 4.56 -13.47 -3.25
N TYR A 126 4.04 -12.49 -3.99
CA TYR A 126 4.73 -11.20 -4.13
C TYR A 126 4.73 -10.40 -2.82
N GLN A 127 3.75 -10.59 -1.93
CA GLN A 127 3.76 -10.00 -0.59
C GLN A 127 4.91 -10.53 0.27
N LEU A 128 5.17 -11.85 0.25
CA LEU A 128 6.31 -12.44 0.96
C LEU A 128 7.64 -11.99 0.33
N GLN A 129 7.70 -11.97 -0.99
CA GLN A 129 8.90 -11.56 -1.72
C GLN A 129 9.28 -10.11 -1.42
N ILE A 130 8.34 -9.16 -1.51
CA ILE A 130 8.64 -7.75 -1.25
C ILE A 130 9.03 -7.53 0.22
N GLN A 131 8.42 -8.25 1.16
CA GLN A 131 8.81 -8.16 2.58
C GLN A 131 10.28 -8.54 2.76
N PHE A 132 10.69 -9.67 2.19
CA PHE A 132 12.08 -10.12 2.20
C PHE A 132 13.02 -9.09 1.55
N GLU A 133 12.69 -8.61 0.35
CA GLU A 133 13.51 -7.63 -0.38
C GLU A 133 13.65 -6.31 0.40
N LEU A 134 12.59 -5.82 1.03
CA LEU A 134 12.64 -4.62 1.86
C LEU A 134 13.46 -4.82 3.13
N ASP A 135 13.36 -5.99 3.76
CA ASP A 135 14.14 -6.32 4.97
C ASP A 135 15.64 -6.45 4.66
N GLN A 136 15.97 -6.97 3.47
CA GLN A 136 17.34 -7.03 2.93
C GLN A 136 17.82 -5.74 2.25
N LYS A 137 17.01 -4.66 2.28
CA LYS A 137 17.31 -3.36 1.65
C LYS A 137 17.56 -3.43 0.13
N GLN A 138 16.99 -4.42 -0.54
CA GLN A 138 17.08 -4.61 -1.99
C GLN A 138 16.05 -3.73 -2.73
N TRP A 139 16.21 -2.41 -2.64
CA TRP A 139 15.19 -1.44 -3.07
C TRP A 139 14.79 -1.56 -4.55
N HIS A 140 15.76 -1.81 -5.43
CA HIS A 140 15.51 -1.98 -6.87
C HIS A 140 14.70 -3.24 -7.19
N LEU A 141 14.89 -4.33 -6.43
CA LEU A 141 14.07 -5.54 -6.58
C LEU A 141 12.67 -5.29 -5.99
N ALA A 142 12.61 -4.71 -4.79
CA ALA A 142 11.36 -4.39 -4.11
C ALA A 142 10.42 -3.50 -4.91
N ILE A 143 10.93 -2.50 -5.64
CA ILE A 143 10.09 -1.64 -6.49
C ILE A 143 9.49 -2.39 -7.69
N ASN A 144 10.22 -3.35 -8.26
CA ASN A 144 9.72 -4.19 -9.34
C ASN A 144 8.65 -5.17 -8.82
N THR A 145 8.91 -5.77 -7.66
CA THR A 145 7.95 -6.65 -6.98
C THR A 145 6.69 -5.87 -6.57
N LEU A 146 6.83 -4.61 -6.15
CA LEU A 146 5.69 -3.73 -5.83
C LEU A 146 4.81 -3.50 -7.06
N TYR A 147 5.41 -3.24 -8.22
CA TYR A 147 4.68 -3.07 -9.48
C TYR A 147 3.90 -4.34 -9.86
N GLN A 148 4.52 -5.50 -9.70
CA GLN A 148 3.86 -6.79 -9.97
C GLN A 148 2.70 -7.02 -9.00
N LEU A 149 2.92 -6.78 -7.71
CA LEU A 149 1.89 -6.90 -6.67
C LEU A 149 0.71 -5.96 -6.94
N SER A 150 0.95 -4.69 -7.30
CA SER A 150 -0.13 -3.74 -7.60
C SER A 150 -0.98 -4.18 -8.78
N PHE A 151 -0.36 -4.78 -9.81
CA PHE A 151 -1.09 -5.33 -10.96
C PHE A 151 -2.06 -6.44 -10.55
N TYR A 152 -1.61 -7.43 -9.78
CA TYR A 152 -2.47 -8.53 -9.34
C TYR A 152 -3.59 -8.06 -8.41
N GLN A 153 -3.32 -7.11 -7.52
CA GLN A 153 -4.36 -6.51 -6.68
C GLN A 153 -5.41 -5.76 -7.51
N GLN A 154 -4.99 -5.01 -8.52
CA GLN A 154 -5.93 -4.33 -9.43
C GLN A 154 -6.82 -5.34 -10.17
N LYS A 155 -6.23 -6.41 -10.73
CA LYS A 155 -6.99 -7.46 -11.40
C LYS A 155 -7.95 -8.19 -10.46
N TYR A 156 -7.56 -8.42 -9.22
CA TYR A 156 -8.47 -8.99 -8.21
C TYR A 156 -9.70 -8.09 -7.97
N LEU A 157 -9.49 -6.77 -7.88
CA LEU A 157 -10.60 -5.83 -7.74
C LEU A 157 -11.49 -5.81 -8.99
N ASP A 158 -10.93 -5.85 -10.19
CA ASP A 158 -11.69 -5.81 -11.44
C ASP A 158 -12.57 -7.04 -11.65
N ILE A 159 -12.17 -8.23 -11.16
CA ILE A 159 -13.00 -9.44 -11.22
C ILE A 159 -14.15 -9.41 -10.19
N ASN A 160 -14.02 -8.60 -9.13
CA ASN A 160 -15.01 -8.49 -8.07
C ASN A 160 -15.97 -7.29 -8.23
N LYS A 161 -15.79 -6.46 -9.26
CA LYS A 161 -16.76 -5.45 -9.69
C LYS A 161 -17.88 -6.09 -10.50
#